data_AF-A0A944GKR0-F1
#
_entry.id   AF-A0A944GKR0-F1
#
_cell.length_a   1.000
_cell.length_b   1.000
_cell.length_c   1.000
_cell.angle_alpha   90.00
_cell.angle_beta   90.00
_cell.angle_gamma   90.00
#
_symmetry.space_group_name_H-M   'P 1'
#
loop_
_entity.id
_entity.type
_entity.pdbx_description
1 polymer ?
#
loop_
_entity_poly.entity_id
_entity_poly.type
_entity_poly.pdbx_seq_one_letter_code
_entity_poly.pdbx_strand_id
1 'polypeptide(L)'
;MKTIKRLATLALAVFTSVGVWADVPFTPTTLTATGEFAENTTWYTMTIGAGKLRISDNNGANKITVGGYLNAADENLWCFVGNETDGFMIFNKQAGATKALTAPTAITGSNDGTSYAILADIATLNASTHTNLWNFQAATATSNGSALTVQGAYYVSEKGYSNNILNIRRGALAFWYRGYDNGSAIIISPVSKTCTVDLNSGAFTAWNSGHTYASNWQSSTTSPTLTLNTGANNMSVNGTNINIAAGKNLTSTTGSCTATLSVEAEWVITGYRFKFKNAAANANALTISAGETTMNVTDDEQTNSVSGLEKHSTAFVVEG
;
A
#
# COMPACT_ATOMS: atom_id res chain seq x y z
N MET A 1 20.09 2.73 5.48
CA MET A 1 18.86 3.25 6.12
C MET A 1 17.69 2.46 5.55
N LYS A 2 16.94 1.72 6.39
CA LYS A 2 15.82 0.90 5.94
C LYS A 2 14.71 1.80 5.39
N THR A 3 14.12 1.44 4.25
CA THR A 3 12.97 2.14 3.67
C THR A 3 11.80 2.07 4.66
N ILE A 4 11.39 3.22 5.21
CA ILE A 4 10.24 3.32 6.11
C ILE A 4 8.97 3.40 5.25
N LYS A 5 8.09 2.40 5.36
CA LYS A 5 6.78 2.38 4.69
C LYS A 5 5.73 3.08 5.56
N ARG A 6 4.75 3.77 4.97
CA ARG A 6 3.79 4.64 5.67
C ARG A 6 2.42 3.97 5.79
N LEU A 7 1.62 4.24 6.82
CA LEU A 7 0.25 3.72 6.93
C LEU A 7 -0.72 4.87 7.27
N ALA A 8 -1.71 5.13 6.42
CA ALA A 8 -2.76 6.14 6.65
C ALA A 8 -4.13 5.46 6.90
N THR A 9 -4.95 5.94 7.85
CA THR A 9 -6.27 5.31 8.14
C THR A 9 -7.50 6.17 7.76
N LEU A 10 -8.46 5.49 7.11
CA LEU A 10 -9.93 5.65 6.91
C LEU A 10 -10.53 6.66 5.90
N ALA A 11 -11.34 6.13 4.97
CA ALA A 11 -12.65 6.66 4.57
C ALA A 11 -13.59 5.52 4.15
N LEU A 12 -14.88 5.65 4.50
CA LEU A 12 -15.99 4.77 4.15
C LEU A 12 -16.20 4.84 2.62
N ALA A 13 -15.82 3.79 1.88
CA ALA A 13 -16.15 3.66 0.48
C ALA A 13 -17.48 2.89 0.36
N VAL A 14 -18.46 3.53 -0.30
CA VAL A 14 -19.62 2.82 -0.82
C VAL A 14 -19.10 1.82 -1.85
N PHE A 15 -19.19 0.53 -1.53
CA PHE A 15 -18.84 -0.54 -2.46
C PHE A 15 -19.89 -0.60 -3.57
N THR A 16 -19.54 -0.11 -4.76
CA THR A 16 -20.19 -0.57 -5.99
C THR A 16 -19.40 -1.75 -6.53
N SER A 17 -20.03 -2.93 -6.45
CA SER A 17 -19.71 -4.19 -7.14
C SER A 17 -18.25 -4.65 -7.18
N VAL A 18 -17.98 -5.73 -6.45
CA VAL A 18 -16.79 -6.57 -6.58
C VAL A 18 -16.63 -7.09 -8.02
N GLY A 19 -15.70 -6.50 -8.76
CA GLY A 19 -14.94 -7.23 -9.77
C GLY A 19 -13.98 -8.15 -9.02
N VAL A 20 -13.99 -9.43 -9.36
CA VAL A 20 -13.01 -10.40 -8.83
C VAL A 20 -11.65 -10.01 -9.43
N TRP A 21 -10.83 -9.29 -8.66
CA TRP A 21 -9.49 -8.89 -9.06
C TRP A 21 -8.60 -10.12 -9.18
N ALA A 22 -7.91 -10.26 -10.30
CA ALA A 22 -6.82 -11.22 -10.43
C ALA A 22 -5.51 -10.66 -9.85
N ASP A 23 -4.53 -11.57 -9.66
CA ASP A 23 -3.39 -11.51 -8.73
C ASP A 23 -2.24 -10.60 -9.22
N VAL A 24 -2.50 -9.29 -9.36
CA VAL A 24 -1.46 -8.25 -9.53
C VAL A 24 -1.07 -7.65 -8.17
N PRO A 25 0.18 -7.20 -7.95
CA PRO A 25 0.67 -6.77 -6.63
C PRO A 25 0.26 -5.32 -6.28
N PHE A 26 -0.67 -4.74 -7.03
CA PHE A 26 -1.10 -3.35 -6.93
C PHE A 26 -2.61 -3.23 -7.14
N THR A 27 -3.17 -2.12 -6.66
CA THR A 27 -4.56 -1.73 -6.88
C THR A 27 -4.56 -0.63 -7.94
N PRO A 28 -5.13 -0.88 -9.13
CA PRO A 28 -5.25 0.14 -10.16
C PRO A 28 -6.06 1.34 -9.66
N THR A 29 -5.63 2.54 -10.04
CA THR A 29 -6.36 3.79 -9.86
C THR A 29 -7.07 4.19 -11.15
N THR A 30 -7.81 5.30 -11.10
CA THR A 30 -8.42 5.95 -12.26
C THR A 30 -7.86 7.35 -12.42
N LEU A 31 -8.00 7.89 -13.63
CA LEU A 31 -7.86 9.32 -13.87
C LEU A 31 -9.23 9.99 -13.73
N THR A 32 -9.27 11.17 -13.11
CA THR A 32 -10.47 12.00 -13.03
C THR A 32 -10.87 12.49 -14.43
N ALA A 33 -12.07 13.08 -14.55
CA ALA A 33 -12.52 13.69 -15.80
C ALA A 33 -11.61 14.85 -16.28
N THR A 34 -10.86 15.47 -15.36
CA THR A 34 -9.87 16.52 -15.65
C THR A 34 -8.48 15.97 -15.96
N GLY A 35 -8.30 14.64 -15.95
CA GLY A 35 -7.03 13.97 -16.25
C GLY A 35 -6.05 13.92 -15.08
N GLU A 36 -6.51 14.08 -13.85
CA GLU A 36 -5.69 13.98 -12.64
C GLU A 36 -5.77 12.58 -12.03
N PHE A 37 -4.78 12.17 -11.22
CA PHE A 37 -4.90 10.92 -10.47
C PHE A 37 -6.02 11.05 -9.41
N ALA A 38 -6.82 10.00 -9.22
CA ALA A 38 -7.83 9.97 -8.17
C ALA A 38 -7.22 10.23 -6.77
N GLU A 39 -7.97 10.90 -5.89
CA GLU A 39 -7.51 11.32 -4.55
C GLU A 39 -6.96 10.17 -3.69
N ASN A 40 -7.53 8.97 -3.84
CA ASN A 40 -7.14 7.76 -3.13
C ASN A 40 -6.13 6.88 -3.88
N THR A 41 -5.41 7.44 -4.85
CA THR A 41 -4.38 6.70 -5.60
C THR A 41 -3.34 6.11 -4.65
N THR A 42 -3.18 4.78 -4.70
CA THR A 42 -2.10 4.11 -3.98
C THR A 42 -0.80 4.26 -4.76
N TRP A 43 0.24 4.75 -4.07
CA TRP A 43 1.58 4.92 -4.64
C TRP A 43 2.46 3.73 -4.29
N TYR A 44 3.28 3.32 -5.24
CA TYR A 44 4.18 2.17 -5.13
C TYR A 44 5.62 2.59 -5.42
N THR A 45 6.56 1.98 -4.72
CA THR A 45 7.96 1.93 -5.17
C THR A 45 8.17 0.71 -6.06
N MET A 46 9.05 0.85 -7.05
CA MET A 46 9.44 -0.24 -7.94
C MET A 46 10.94 -0.50 -7.83
N THR A 47 11.33 -1.77 -7.72
CA THR A 47 12.73 -2.21 -7.81
C THR A 47 12.86 -3.39 -8.74
N ILE A 48 14.05 -3.62 -9.28
CA ILE A 48 14.32 -4.70 -10.22
C ILE A 48 15.63 -5.41 -9.86
N GLY A 49 15.69 -6.72 -10.12
CA GLY A 49 16.91 -7.48 -9.90
C GLY A 49 17.08 -8.04 -8.49
N ALA A 50 17.99 -9.00 -8.34
CA ALA A 50 18.45 -9.49 -7.04
C ALA A 50 19.06 -8.38 -6.16
N GLY A 51 19.64 -7.35 -6.79
CA GLY A 51 20.15 -6.16 -6.11
C GLY A 51 19.08 -5.15 -5.68
N LYS A 52 17.79 -5.40 -5.99
CA LYS A 52 16.67 -4.48 -5.71
C LYS A 52 16.96 -3.05 -6.17
N LEU A 53 17.47 -2.91 -7.40
CA LEU A 53 17.81 -1.61 -7.96
C LEU A 53 16.53 -0.78 -8.14
N ARG A 54 16.50 0.42 -7.57
CA ARG A 54 15.40 1.38 -7.69
C ARG A 54 15.10 1.69 -9.16
N ILE A 55 13.82 1.69 -9.53
CA ILE A 55 13.30 2.26 -10.77
C ILE A 55 12.70 3.63 -10.46
N SER A 56 13.22 4.68 -11.08
CA SER A 56 12.80 6.07 -10.83
C SER A 56 12.59 6.85 -12.11
N ASP A 57 11.71 7.85 -12.08
CA ASP A 57 11.68 8.89 -13.12
C ASP A 57 13.06 9.55 -13.22
N ASN A 58 13.44 9.84 -14.46
CA ASN A 58 14.69 10.47 -14.84
C ASN A 58 14.47 11.86 -15.47
N ASN A 59 13.36 12.51 -15.15
CA ASN A 59 13.06 13.88 -15.55
C ASN A 59 13.18 14.10 -17.08
N GLY A 60 12.50 13.25 -17.85
CA GLY A 60 12.45 13.36 -19.32
C GLY A 60 13.69 12.84 -20.07
N ALA A 61 14.62 12.16 -19.41
CA ALA A 61 15.72 11.48 -20.09
C ALA A 61 15.22 10.40 -21.08
N ASN A 62 16.05 10.07 -22.07
CA ASN A 62 15.77 9.06 -23.10
C ASN A 62 15.88 7.60 -22.61
N LYS A 63 15.94 7.38 -21.30
CA LYS A 63 15.91 6.06 -20.64
C LYS A 63 15.57 6.22 -19.17
N ILE A 64 14.97 5.19 -18.59
CA ILE A 64 14.83 5.04 -17.14
C ILE A 64 16.10 4.37 -16.57
N THR A 65 16.75 5.02 -15.61
CA THR A 65 17.97 4.53 -14.96
C THR A 65 17.56 3.69 -13.77
N VAL A 66 18.33 2.63 -13.51
CA VAL A 66 18.12 1.80 -12.33
C VAL A 66 19.30 1.92 -11.37
N GLY A 67 19.00 1.97 -10.08
CA GLY A 67 20.00 2.05 -9.01
C GLY A 67 19.82 3.23 -8.06
N GLY A 68 20.73 3.31 -7.09
CA GLY A 68 20.62 4.25 -5.97
C GLY A 68 19.68 3.74 -4.87
N TYR A 69 19.54 4.55 -3.82
CA TYR A 69 18.69 4.23 -2.66
C TYR A 69 17.24 4.62 -2.92
N LEU A 70 16.31 3.74 -2.54
CA LEU A 70 14.88 4.07 -2.50
C LEU A 70 14.58 5.06 -1.36
N ASN A 71 13.76 6.06 -1.66
CA ASN A 71 13.17 6.98 -0.69
C ASN A 71 11.73 7.31 -1.13
N ALA A 72 11.03 8.16 -0.37
CA ALA A 72 9.65 8.55 -0.64
C ALA A 72 9.50 9.76 -1.59
N ALA A 73 10.55 10.16 -2.31
CA ALA A 73 10.45 11.23 -3.31
C ALA A 73 9.57 10.83 -4.48
N ASP A 74 8.85 11.80 -5.06
CA ASP A 74 7.82 11.56 -6.09
C ASP A 74 8.36 10.84 -7.34
N GLU A 75 9.63 11.05 -7.70
CA GLU A 75 10.33 10.29 -8.76
C GLU A 75 10.35 8.78 -8.55
N ASN A 76 10.19 8.31 -7.31
CA ASN A 76 10.17 6.89 -6.93
C ASN A 76 8.76 6.31 -6.80
N LEU A 77 7.74 7.15 -6.96
CA LEU A 77 6.36 6.80 -6.71
C LEU A 77 5.64 6.55 -8.03
N TRP A 78 5.12 5.33 -8.16
CA TRP A 78 4.45 4.83 -9.34
C TRP A 78 3.01 4.46 -9.02
N CYS A 79 2.11 4.61 -9.97
CA CYS A 79 0.75 4.10 -9.88
C CYS A 79 0.34 3.45 -11.21
N PHE A 80 -0.76 2.70 -11.17
CA PHE A 80 -1.18 1.84 -12.27
C PHE A 80 -2.62 2.18 -12.65
N VAL A 81 -2.91 2.28 -13.94
CA VAL A 81 -4.27 2.51 -14.47
C VAL A 81 -4.56 1.45 -15.53
N GLY A 82 -5.76 0.90 -15.55
CA GLY A 82 -6.17 -0.11 -16.51
C GLY A 82 -6.56 -1.42 -15.84
N ASN A 83 -6.54 -2.50 -16.61
CA ASN A 83 -6.98 -3.83 -16.19
C ASN A 83 -6.19 -4.91 -16.96
N GLU A 84 -6.33 -6.17 -16.57
CA GLU A 84 -5.58 -7.27 -17.20
C GLU A 84 -5.95 -7.53 -18.66
N THR A 85 -7.23 -7.34 -19.00
CA THR A 85 -7.75 -7.56 -20.35
C THR A 85 -7.12 -6.60 -21.34
N ASP A 86 -7.09 -5.31 -21.01
CA ASP A 86 -6.59 -4.25 -21.90
C ASP A 86 -5.09 -3.97 -21.69
N GLY A 87 -4.55 -4.37 -20.53
CA GLY A 87 -3.21 -3.99 -20.07
C GLY A 87 -3.25 -2.78 -19.14
N PHE A 88 -2.14 -2.56 -18.45
CA PHE A 88 -1.99 -1.47 -17.50
C PHE A 88 -1.03 -0.41 -18.04
N MET A 89 -1.39 0.86 -17.89
CA MET A 89 -0.45 1.98 -17.96
C MET A 89 0.22 2.16 -16.59
N ILE A 90 1.52 2.48 -16.62
CA ILE A 90 2.33 2.72 -15.43
C ILE A 90 2.72 4.20 -15.43
N PHE A 91 2.27 4.96 -14.43
CA PHE A 91 2.55 6.39 -14.30
C PHE A 91 3.54 6.65 -13.17
N ASN A 92 4.33 7.71 -13.31
CA ASN A 92 5.16 8.22 -12.23
C ASN A 92 4.55 9.49 -11.65
N LYS A 93 4.60 9.65 -10.32
CA LYS A 93 4.02 10.80 -9.63
C LYS A 93 4.65 12.12 -10.07
N GLN A 94 5.98 12.15 -10.20
CA GLN A 94 6.70 13.37 -10.62
C GLN A 94 6.41 13.75 -12.06
N ALA A 95 6.30 12.75 -12.96
CA ALA A 95 6.02 12.99 -14.37
C ALA A 95 4.58 13.43 -14.65
N GLY A 96 3.66 13.13 -13.72
CA GLY A 96 2.25 13.47 -13.81
C GLY A 96 1.44 12.53 -14.71
N ALA A 97 0.14 12.78 -14.78
CA ALA A 97 -0.84 11.91 -15.45
C ALA A 97 -0.82 11.98 -16.98
N THR A 98 -0.04 12.89 -17.58
CA THR A 98 0.10 13.00 -19.04
C THR A 98 1.20 12.10 -19.61
N LYS A 99 2.05 11.52 -18.74
CA LYS A 99 3.18 10.69 -19.15
C LYS A 99 3.16 9.30 -18.53
N ALA A 100 3.23 8.28 -19.38
CA ALA A 100 3.26 6.89 -18.95
C ALA A 100 4.58 6.21 -19.36
N LEU A 101 4.99 5.19 -18.58
CA LEU A 101 6.10 4.33 -18.94
C LEU A 101 5.78 3.67 -20.28
N THR A 102 6.65 3.89 -21.23
CA THR A 102 6.46 3.60 -22.65
C THR A 102 7.69 2.90 -23.19
N ALA A 103 7.47 1.97 -24.09
CA ALA A 103 8.50 1.16 -24.71
C ALA A 103 8.40 1.21 -26.24
N PRO A 104 9.53 1.13 -26.96
CA PRO A 104 9.53 0.87 -28.39
C PRO A 104 9.15 -0.60 -28.67
N THR A 105 8.21 -0.86 -29.58
CA THR A 105 7.70 -2.22 -29.87
C THR A 105 8.55 -3.00 -30.89
N ALA A 106 9.43 -2.31 -31.61
CA ALA A 106 10.29 -2.89 -32.64
C ALA A 106 11.57 -3.54 -32.05
N ILE A 107 11.41 -4.45 -31.08
CA ILE A 107 12.54 -5.14 -30.44
C ILE A 107 12.77 -6.47 -31.15
N THR A 108 13.85 -6.57 -31.93
CA THR A 108 14.14 -7.75 -32.76
C THR A 108 15.41 -8.52 -32.34
N GLY A 109 16.23 -7.96 -31.46
CA GLY A 109 17.47 -8.58 -30.97
C GLY A 109 17.30 -9.24 -29.60
N SER A 110 17.86 -10.44 -29.42
CA SER A 110 17.78 -11.26 -28.20
C SER A 110 18.33 -10.59 -26.92
N ASN A 111 18.98 -9.42 -27.03
CA ASN A 111 19.59 -8.66 -25.94
C ASN A 111 19.67 -7.16 -26.29
N ASP A 112 18.60 -6.57 -26.82
CA ASP A 112 18.61 -5.16 -27.18
C ASP A 112 18.78 -4.26 -25.95
N GLY A 113 20.05 -4.01 -25.59
CA GLY A 113 20.45 -3.04 -24.58
C GLY A 113 20.53 -1.61 -25.12
N THR A 114 19.87 -1.33 -26.25
CA THR A 114 19.73 0.01 -26.86
C THR A 114 18.27 0.46 -26.96
N SER A 115 17.31 -0.46 -26.83
CA SER A 115 15.90 -0.14 -26.58
C SER A 115 15.64 0.06 -25.09
N TYR A 116 15.17 1.25 -24.72
CA TYR A 116 14.92 1.62 -23.33
C TYR A 116 13.46 2.00 -23.11
N ALA A 117 12.96 1.69 -21.91
CA ALA A 117 11.72 2.28 -21.45
C ALA A 117 11.94 3.74 -21.09
N ILE A 118 10.95 4.59 -21.40
CA ILE A 118 10.95 6.04 -21.16
C ILE A 118 9.59 6.49 -20.63
N LEU A 119 9.52 7.69 -20.03
CA LEU A 119 8.25 8.35 -19.76
C LEU A 119 7.88 9.22 -20.97
N ALA A 120 6.85 8.84 -21.70
CA ALA A 120 6.40 9.53 -22.91
C ALA A 120 4.98 10.08 -22.74
N ASP A 121 4.68 11.16 -23.47
CA ASP A 121 3.35 11.77 -23.49
C ASP A 121 2.35 10.82 -24.16
N ILE A 122 1.25 10.55 -23.46
CA ILE A 122 0.23 9.58 -23.91
C ILE A 122 -0.60 10.12 -25.08
N ALA A 123 -0.78 11.44 -25.19
CA ALA A 123 -1.62 12.06 -26.21
C ALA A 123 -0.93 12.09 -27.58
N THR A 124 0.41 12.04 -27.60
CA THR A 124 1.22 12.09 -28.83
C THR A 124 1.89 10.75 -29.17
N LEU A 125 1.54 9.68 -28.44
CA LEU A 125 2.16 8.37 -28.59
C LEU A 125 1.88 7.75 -29.96
N ASN A 126 2.94 7.41 -30.70
CA ASN A 126 2.80 6.65 -31.94
C ASN A 126 2.67 5.14 -31.66
N ALA A 127 1.44 4.65 -31.62
CA ALA A 127 1.10 3.25 -31.35
C ALA A 127 1.68 2.23 -32.35
N SER A 128 2.14 2.66 -33.53
CA SER A 128 2.79 1.76 -34.51
C SER A 128 4.24 1.39 -34.15
N THR A 129 4.87 2.17 -33.29
CA THR A 129 6.30 2.02 -32.93
C THR A 129 6.52 1.90 -31.43
N HIS A 130 5.51 2.23 -30.62
CA HIS A 130 5.60 2.24 -29.18
C HIS A 130 4.31 1.75 -28.52
N THR A 131 4.44 1.27 -27.28
CA THR A 131 3.31 0.95 -26.41
C THR A 131 3.57 1.47 -25.00
N ASN A 132 2.51 1.92 -24.33
CA ASN A 132 2.51 2.30 -22.92
C ASN A 132 1.67 1.32 -22.08
N LEU A 133 1.24 0.20 -22.68
CA LEU A 133 0.42 -0.83 -22.05
C LEU A 133 1.28 -2.04 -21.70
N TRP A 134 1.09 -2.54 -20.48
CA TRP A 134 1.91 -3.58 -19.88
C TRP A 134 1.08 -4.75 -19.36
N ASN A 135 1.62 -5.95 -19.51
CA ASN A 135 1.16 -7.17 -18.83
C ASN A 135 2.06 -7.46 -17.63
N PHE A 136 1.48 -8.07 -16.59
CA PHE A 136 2.20 -8.53 -15.41
C PHE A 136 2.04 -10.05 -15.29
N GLN A 137 3.15 -10.74 -15.03
CA GLN A 137 3.16 -12.16 -14.76
C GLN A 137 4.01 -12.40 -13.51
N ALA A 138 3.51 -13.18 -12.55
CA ALA A 138 4.29 -13.54 -11.38
C ALA A 138 5.62 -14.20 -11.81
N ALA A 139 6.73 -13.73 -11.26
CA ALA A 139 8.08 -14.21 -11.57
C ALA A 139 8.39 -15.51 -10.80
N THR A 140 7.64 -16.56 -11.12
CA THR A 140 7.75 -17.89 -10.48
C THR A 140 8.54 -18.89 -11.31
N ALA A 141 8.83 -18.56 -12.58
CA ALA A 141 9.52 -19.45 -13.51
C ALA A 141 11.02 -19.56 -13.21
N THR A 142 11.58 -20.75 -13.45
CA THR A 142 13.03 -20.95 -13.45
C THR A 142 13.66 -20.25 -14.66
N SER A 143 14.82 -19.62 -14.44
CA SER A 143 15.66 -19.08 -15.51
C SER A 143 16.84 -20.04 -15.69
N ASN A 144 17.04 -20.56 -16.91
CA ASN A 144 18.10 -21.54 -17.22
C ASN A 144 18.17 -22.72 -16.24
N GLY A 145 17.00 -23.25 -15.82
CA GLY A 145 16.91 -24.40 -14.93
C GLY A 145 17.14 -24.11 -13.43
N SER A 146 17.36 -22.86 -13.04
CA SER A 146 17.48 -22.43 -11.64
C SER A 146 16.30 -21.56 -11.21
N ALA A 147 15.83 -21.72 -9.98
CA ALA A 147 14.84 -20.82 -9.39
C ALA A 147 15.39 -19.40 -9.31
N LEU A 148 14.52 -18.39 -9.48
CA LEU A 148 14.88 -17.01 -9.18
C LEU A 148 15.19 -16.86 -7.69
N THR A 149 16.13 -15.97 -7.37
CA THR A 149 16.43 -15.61 -5.98
C THR A 149 15.51 -14.51 -5.46
N VAL A 150 14.87 -13.78 -6.38
CA VAL A 150 13.91 -12.70 -6.07
C VAL A 150 12.51 -13.30 -5.88
N GLN A 151 12.00 -13.25 -4.66
CA GLN A 151 10.64 -13.71 -4.34
C GLN A 151 9.62 -12.56 -4.40
N GLY A 152 8.36 -12.88 -4.72
CA GLY A 152 7.26 -11.91 -4.77
C GLY A 152 7.39 -10.86 -5.88
N ALA A 153 8.17 -11.14 -6.91
CA ALA A 153 8.39 -10.26 -8.05
C ALA A 153 7.52 -10.64 -9.26
N TYR A 154 7.50 -9.76 -10.25
CA TYR A 154 6.74 -9.89 -11.48
C TYR A 154 7.63 -9.62 -12.69
N TYR A 155 7.42 -10.39 -13.75
CA TYR A 155 7.84 -10.04 -15.09
C TYR A 155 6.83 -9.06 -15.69
N VAL A 156 7.34 -8.01 -16.32
CA VAL A 156 6.54 -6.96 -16.92
C VAL A 156 6.85 -6.92 -18.41
N SER A 157 5.85 -7.19 -19.24
CA SER A 157 6.02 -7.27 -20.69
C SER A 157 5.07 -6.35 -21.43
N GLU A 158 5.44 -5.98 -22.64
CA GLU A 158 4.62 -5.13 -23.50
C GLU A 158 3.29 -5.82 -23.88
N LYS A 159 2.17 -5.09 -23.78
CA LYS A 159 0.89 -5.56 -24.29
C LYS A 159 0.95 -5.68 -25.81
N GLY A 160 0.54 -6.83 -26.34
CA GLY A 160 0.65 -7.16 -27.77
C GLY A 160 2.03 -7.71 -28.19
N TYR A 161 3.05 -7.58 -27.34
CA TYR A 161 4.41 -8.03 -27.60
C TYR A 161 5.00 -8.74 -26.37
N SER A 162 4.33 -9.78 -25.86
CA SER A 162 4.65 -10.42 -24.58
C SER A 162 6.07 -11.02 -24.47
N ASN A 163 6.75 -11.21 -25.60
CA ASN A 163 8.15 -11.61 -25.63
C ASN A 163 9.11 -10.48 -25.21
N ASN A 164 8.67 -9.23 -25.20
CA ASN A 164 9.46 -8.06 -24.84
C ASN A 164 9.29 -7.83 -23.34
N ILE A 165 10.20 -8.39 -22.55
CA ILE A 165 10.14 -8.35 -21.08
C ILE A 165 11.14 -7.33 -20.56
N LEU A 166 10.71 -6.47 -19.63
CA LEU A 166 11.59 -5.52 -18.96
C LEU A 166 12.77 -6.23 -18.29
N ASN A 167 13.96 -5.66 -18.43
CA ASN A 167 15.18 -6.15 -17.80
C ASN A 167 16.16 -5.01 -17.53
N ILE A 168 17.11 -5.22 -16.62
CA ILE A 168 18.25 -4.34 -16.41
C ILE A 168 19.32 -4.58 -17.49
N ARG A 169 19.67 -3.53 -18.24
CA ARG A 169 20.83 -3.52 -19.14
C ARG A 169 21.62 -2.23 -18.97
N ARG A 170 22.92 -2.33 -18.71
CA ARG A 170 23.85 -1.17 -18.62
C ARG A 170 23.35 -0.06 -17.68
N GLY A 171 22.75 -0.44 -16.55
CA GLY A 171 22.23 0.51 -15.56
C GLY A 171 20.92 1.20 -15.95
N ALA A 172 20.21 0.69 -16.97
CA ALA A 172 18.91 1.22 -17.39
C ALA A 172 17.87 0.11 -17.53
N LEU A 173 16.60 0.53 -17.50
CA LEU A 173 15.45 -0.29 -17.78
C LEU A 173 15.33 -0.46 -19.30
N ALA A 174 15.65 -1.66 -19.77
CA ALA A 174 15.67 -2.08 -21.15
C ALA A 174 14.89 -3.40 -21.30
N PHE A 175 15.15 -4.17 -22.36
CA PHE A 175 14.36 -5.36 -22.66
C PHE A 175 15.23 -6.61 -22.86
N TRP A 176 14.64 -7.76 -22.54
CA TRP A 176 15.10 -9.07 -22.97
C TRP A 176 14.00 -9.70 -23.84
N TYR A 177 14.30 -9.88 -25.13
CA TYR A 177 13.41 -10.58 -26.05
C TYR A 177 13.41 -12.10 -25.79
N ARG A 178 12.24 -12.66 -25.49
CA ARG A 178 11.98 -14.10 -25.22
C ARG A 178 12.71 -14.71 -24.04
N GLY A 179 13.35 -13.90 -23.20
CA GLY A 179 14.09 -14.37 -22.04
C GLY A 179 13.78 -13.54 -20.81
N TYR A 180 14.05 -14.13 -19.66
CA TYR A 180 13.91 -13.48 -18.36
C TYR A 180 14.89 -14.15 -17.38
N ASP A 181 15.34 -13.38 -16.40
CA ASP A 181 16.17 -13.83 -15.29
C ASP A 181 15.88 -12.97 -14.04
N ASN A 182 16.75 -13.04 -13.03
CA ASN A 182 16.64 -12.15 -11.87
C ASN A 182 16.60 -10.68 -12.29
N GLY A 183 17.30 -10.28 -13.35
CA GLY A 183 17.30 -8.92 -13.90
C GLY A 183 15.98 -8.47 -14.51
N SER A 184 15.03 -9.38 -14.73
CA SER A 184 13.64 -9.06 -15.15
C SER A 184 12.65 -9.05 -13.99
N ALA A 185 13.06 -9.46 -12.80
CA ALA A 185 12.17 -9.59 -11.65
C ALA A 185 11.92 -8.22 -11.00
N ILE A 186 10.73 -7.65 -11.23
CA ILE A 186 10.31 -6.36 -10.66
C ILE A 186 9.50 -6.59 -9.38
N ILE A 187 9.94 -6.01 -8.27
CA ILE A 187 9.18 -5.93 -7.02
C ILE A 187 8.44 -4.60 -6.97
N ILE A 188 7.14 -4.68 -6.70
CA ILE A 188 6.25 -3.53 -6.57
C ILE A 188 5.78 -3.49 -5.11
N SER A 189 6.08 -2.40 -4.41
CA SER A 189 5.81 -2.28 -2.97
C SER A 189 5.00 -1.03 -2.67
N PRO A 190 3.79 -1.14 -2.09
CA PRO A 190 3.00 0.04 -1.72
C PRO A 190 3.75 0.88 -0.69
N VAL A 191 3.77 2.19 -0.92
CA VAL A 191 4.39 3.19 -0.03
C VAL A 191 3.48 3.50 1.14
N SER A 192 2.17 3.47 0.90
CA SER A 192 1.18 3.52 1.96
C SER A 192 0.15 2.40 1.87
N LYS A 193 -0.26 1.90 3.03
CA LYS A 193 -1.46 1.06 3.16
C LYS A 193 -2.46 1.72 4.11
N THR A 194 -3.69 1.25 4.04
CA THR A 194 -4.74 1.52 5.04
C THR A 194 -5.14 0.19 5.66
N CYS A 195 -5.18 0.14 6.99
CA CYS A 195 -5.64 -1.02 7.73
C CYS A 195 -6.88 -0.62 8.52
N THR A 196 -8.00 -1.28 8.26
CA THR A 196 -9.19 -1.15 9.10
C THR A 196 -8.97 -1.94 10.39
N VAL A 197 -9.45 -1.40 11.52
CA VAL A 197 -9.45 -2.10 12.81
C VAL A 197 -10.88 -2.51 13.13
N ASP A 198 -11.23 -3.73 12.75
CA ASP A 198 -12.53 -4.35 13.00
C ASP A 198 -12.38 -5.89 13.00
N LEU A 199 -13.47 -6.62 13.20
CA LEU A 199 -13.46 -8.09 13.25
C LEU A 199 -13.60 -8.76 11.88
N ASN A 200 -13.72 -8.00 10.78
CA ASN A 200 -13.59 -8.52 9.42
C ASN A 200 -12.13 -8.48 8.93
N SER A 201 -11.35 -7.50 9.39
CA SER A 201 -9.97 -7.25 8.97
C SER A 201 -8.92 -7.80 9.94
N GLY A 202 -9.34 -8.41 11.05
CA GLY A 202 -8.48 -9.00 12.07
C GLY A 202 -9.26 -9.72 13.17
N ALA A 203 -8.55 -10.16 14.20
CA ALA A 203 -9.14 -10.92 15.29
C ALA A 203 -8.50 -10.59 16.64
N PHE A 204 -9.25 -10.81 17.72
CA PHE A 204 -8.71 -10.78 19.07
C PHE A 204 -7.82 -12.01 19.33
N THR A 205 -6.60 -11.77 19.84
CA THR A 205 -5.59 -12.82 20.05
C THR A 205 -5.24 -13.05 21.52
N ALA A 206 -5.71 -12.20 22.43
CA ALA A 206 -5.51 -12.36 23.87
C ALA A 206 -6.81 -12.06 24.63
N TRP A 207 -7.29 -13.04 25.39
CA TRP A 207 -8.59 -13.03 26.07
C TRP A 207 -8.45 -13.24 27.58
N ASN A 208 -9.43 -12.75 28.35
CA ASN A 208 -9.62 -13.18 29.73
C ASN A 208 -10.12 -14.65 29.78
N SER A 209 -10.04 -15.28 30.96
CA SER A 209 -10.46 -16.68 31.14
C SER A 209 -11.91 -16.96 30.75
N GLY A 210 -12.78 -15.94 30.79
CA GLY A 210 -14.19 -16.05 30.41
C GLY A 210 -14.48 -15.79 28.93
N HIS A 211 -13.46 -15.44 28.12
CA HIS A 211 -13.61 -15.05 26.71
C HIS A 211 -14.64 -13.92 26.48
N THR A 212 -14.83 -13.05 27.46
CA THR A 212 -15.75 -11.91 27.38
C THR A 212 -15.04 -10.61 27.01
N TYR A 213 -13.76 -10.50 27.40
CA TYR A 213 -12.95 -9.34 27.11
C TYR A 213 -11.57 -9.74 26.60
N ALA A 214 -11.06 -8.95 25.66
CA ALA A 214 -9.76 -9.11 25.05
C ALA A 214 -8.84 -7.93 25.40
N SER A 215 -7.54 -8.17 25.37
CA SER A 215 -6.49 -7.16 25.55
C SER A 215 -5.71 -6.86 24.28
N ASN A 216 -5.84 -7.71 23.25
CA ASN A 216 -5.14 -7.54 21.99
C ASN A 216 -6.00 -7.94 20.79
N TRP A 217 -6.03 -7.07 19.77
CA TRP A 217 -6.50 -7.35 18.42
C TRP A 217 -5.31 -7.29 17.45
N GLN A 218 -5.32 -8.12 16.41
CA GLN A 218 -4.30 -8.16 15.37
C GLN A 218 -4.94 -8.27 13.99
N SER A 219 -4.43 -7.50 13.03
CA SER A 219 -4.86 -7.54 11.64
C SER A 219 -4.56 -8.88 10.98
N SER A 220 -5.44 -9.32 10.07
CA SER A 220 -5.20 -10.46 9.19
C SER A 220 -4.15 -10.17 8.11
N THR A 221 -3.90 -8.89 7.81
CA THR A 221 -2.81 -8.49 6.93
C THR A 221 -1.46 -8.67 7.64
N THR A 222 -0.46 -9.19 6.92
CA THR A 222 0.88 -9.47 7.47
C THR A 222 1.93 -8.42 7.10
N SER A 223 1.59 -7.46 6.24
CA SER A 223 2.47 -6.35 5.84
C SER A 223 1.66 -5.10 5.46
N PRO A 224 1.42 -4.14 6.40
CA PRO A 224 1.81 -4.24 7.79
C PRO A 224 0.96 -5.23 8.59
N THR A 225 1.56 -5.78 9.63
CA THR A 225 0.82 -6.34 10.77
C THR A 225 0.52 -5.20 11.73
N LEU A 226 -0.76 -4.82 11.84
CA LEU A 226 -1.24 -3.81 12.78
C LEU A 226 -1.83 -4.51 14.02
N THR A 227 -1.48 -4.01 15.21
CA THR A 227 -2.12 -4.44 16.46
C THR A 227 -2.82 -3.26 17.15
N LEU A 228 -3.91 -3.57 17.85
CA LEU A 228 -4.55 -2.69 18.83
C LEU A 228 -4.48 -3.38 20.19
N ASN A 229 -3.81 -2.75 21.15
CA ASN A 229 -3.55 -3.33 22.47
C ASN A 229 -3.98 -2.37 23.58
N THR A 230 -4.71 -2.88 24.58
CA THR A 230 -5.21 -2.08 25.71
C THR A 230 -4.49 -2.36 27.03
N GLY A 231 -3.47 -3.23 27.03
CA GLY A 231 -2.74 -3.72 28.21
C GLY A 231 -3.58 -4.64 29.10
N ALA A 232 -4.74 -4.18 29.55
CA ALA A 232 -5.77 -4.93 30.25
C ALA A 232 -6.85 -5.46 29.28
N ASN A 233 -7.68 -6.40 29.74
CA ASN A 233 -8.80 -6.95 28.97
C ASN A 233 -9.97 -5.95 28.92
N ASN A 234 -9.83 -4.90 28.10
CA ASN A 234 -10.78 -3.78 28.00
C ASN A 234 -11.50 -3.72 26.64
N MET A 235 -11.26 -4.67 25.75
CA MET A 235 -11.95 -4.75 24.45
C MET A 235 -13.01 -5.84 24.45
N SER A 236 -14.13 -5.65 23.75
CA SER A 236 -15.12 -6.70 23.52
C SER A 236 -15.75 -6.60 22.13
N VAL A 237 -16.41 -7.68 21.71
CA VAL A 237 -17.07 -7.79 20.39
C VAL A 237 -18.32 -6.93 20.35
N ASN A 238 -18.52 -6.19 19.25
CA ASN A 238 -19.76 -5.47 18.95
C ASN A 238 -20.14 -5.61 17.48
N GLY A 239 -20.78 -6.71 17.12
CA GLY A 239 -20.95 -7.08 15.71
C GLY A 239 -19.58 -7.23 15.06
N THR A 240 -19.30 -6.44 14.01
CA THR A 240 -17.97 -6.36 13.41
C THR A 240 -17.07 -5.31 14.07
N ASN A 241 -17.62 -4.40 14.87
CA ASN A 241 -16.88 -3.35 15.56
C ASN A 241 -16.29 -3.84 16.89
N ILE A 242 -15.45 -3.00 17.49
CA ILE A 242 -14.81 -3.25 18.78
C ILE A 242 -15.32 -2.24 19.81
N ASN A 243 -15.81 -2.73 20.94
CA ASN A 243 -16.02 -1.89 22.11
C ASN A 243 -14.70 -1.73 22.86
N ILE A 244 -14.43 -0.53 23.40
CA ILE A 244 -13.29 -0.27 24.29
C ILE A 244 -13.84 0.36 25.56
N ALA A 245 -13.59 -0.27 26.70
CA ALA A 245 -13.95 0.26 28.01
C ALA A 245 -12.79 1.08 28.60
N ALA A 246 -13.09 2.13 29.36
CA ALA A 246 -12.09 2.82 30.19
C ALA A 246 -11.44 1.87 31.20
N GLY A 247 -12.10 0.76 31.55
CA GLY A 247 -11.59 -0.25 32.49
C GLY A 247 -11.66 0.24 33.93
N LYS A 248 -11.92 -0.66 34.89
CA LYS A 248 -12.00 -0.27 36.31
C LYS A 248 -10.61 -0.27 36.92
N ASN A 249 -10.16 0.87 37.41
CA ASN A 249 -9.00 0.91 38.30
C ASN A 249 -9.45 0.56 39.72
N LEU A 250 -8.91 -0.50 40.34
CA LEU A 250 -9.36 -0.96 41.66
C LEU A 250 -9.07 0.04 42.79
N THR A 251 -8.19 1.00 42.55
CA THR A 251 -7.75 2.01 43.54
C THR A 251 -8.17 3.43 43.20
N SER A 252 -8.84 3.65 42.06
CA SER A 252 -9.31 4.96 41.61
C SER A 252 -10.81 4.92 41.34
N THR A 253 -11.50 6.03 41.60
CA THR A 253 -12.91 6.22 41.24
C THR A 253 -13.11 6.46 39.75
N THR A 254 -12.01 6.67 38.99
CA THR A 254 -12.01 6.89 37.54
C THR A 254 -11.18 5.80 36.86
N GLY A 255 -11.78 5.17 35.84
CA GLY A 255 -11.14 4.24 34.92
C GLY A 255 -10.34 4.94 33.83
N SER A 256 -9.30 4.29 33.32
CA SER A 256 -8.53 4.79 32.17
C SER A 256 -7.93 3.62 31.39
N CYS A 257 -8.10 3.67 30.07
CA CYS A 257 -7.62 2.67 29.14
C CYS A 257 -6.86 3.35 28.01
N THR A 258 -5.55 3.09 27.93
CA THR A 258 -4.72 3.48 26.79
C THR A 258 -4.80 2.41 25.71
N ALA A 259 -5.46 2.73 24.61
CA ALA A 259 -5.57 1.88 23.43
C ALA A 259 -4.44 2.21 22.45
N THR A 260 -3.49 1.29 22.31
CA THR A 260 -2.23 1.48 21.58
C THR A 260 -2.27 0.77 20.24
N LEU A 261 -2.10 1.53 19.15
CA LEU A 261 -1.88 1.03 17.80
C LEU A 261 -0.39 0.82 17.55
N SER A 262 0.03 -0.34 17.04
CA SER A 262 1.43 -0.61 16.71
C SER A 262 1.60 -1.39 15.41
N VAL A 263 2.68 -1.10 14.68
CA VAL A 263 3.07 -1.78 13.43
C VAL A 263 4.49 -2.35 13.53
N GLU A 264 4.85 -3.30 12.67
CA GLU A 264 6.20 -3.85 12.65
C GLU A 264 7.26 -2.82 12.22
N ALA A 265 8.53 -3.11 12.51
CA ALA A 265 9.65 -2.18 12.38
C ALA A 265 9.90 -1.60 10.97
N GLU A 266 9.28 -2.13 9.92
CA GLU A 266 9.40 -1.60 8.56
C GLU A 266 8.35 -0.53 8.22
N TRP A 267 7.36 -0.32 9.11
CA TRP A 267 6.25 0.59 8.89
C TRP A 267 6.16 1.65 9.98
N VAL A 268 5.65 2.82 9.63
CA VAL A 268 5.21 3.84 10.59
C VAL A 268 3.74 4.17 10.36
N ILE A 269 3.03 4.47 11.44
CA ILE A 269 1.68 5.02 11.41
C ILE A 269 1.80 6.51 11.08
N THR A 270 1.11 6.96 10.03
CA THR A 270 1.08 8.37 9.63
C THR A 270 -0.19 9.11 10.06
N GLY A 271 -1.19 8.36 10.47
CA GLY A 271 -2.41 8.88 11.06
C GLY A 271 -3.38 7.75 11.36
N TYR A 272 -4.40 8.06 12.14
CA TYR A 272 -5.54 7.19 12.40
C TYR A 272 -6.81 8.01 12.55
N ARG A 273 -7.96 7.39 12.30
CA ARG A 273 -9.25 7.98 12.67
C ARG A 273 -10.24 6.87 12.96
N PHE A 274 -11.22 7.21 13.78
CA PHE A 274 -12.28 6.29 14.15
C PHE A 274 -13.56 7.06 14.46
N LYS A 275 -14.66 6.34 14.35
CA LYS A 275 -15.96 6.78 14.83
C LYS A 275 -16.24 6.12 16.18
N PHE A 276 -16.92 6.83 17.06
CA PHE A 276 -17.22 6.32 18.40
C PHE A 276 -18.52 6.94 18.93
N LYS A 277 -19.12 6.25 19.89
CA LYS A 277 -20.27 6.68 20.70
C LYS A 277 -20.36 5.79 21.93
N ASN A 278 -21.23 6.14 22.87
CA ASN A 278 -21.55 5.25 23.97
C ASN A 278 -22.12 3.91 23.48
N ALA A 279 -21.68 2.81 24.08
CA ALA A 279 -22.24 1.49 23.80
C ALA A 279 -23.68 1.35 24.33
N ALA A 280 -24.03 2.11 25.37
CA ALA A 280 -25.37 2.20 25.94
C ALA A 280 -25.72 3.67 26.25
N ALA A 281 -26.98 4.05 26.00
CA ALA A 281 -27.43 5.42 26.21
C ALA A 281 -27.26 5.87 27.66
N ASN A 282 -26.81 7.12 27.87
CA ASN A 282 -26.52 7.69 29.19
C ASN A 282 -25.50 6.87 30.02
N ALA A 283 -24.56 6.18 29.37
CA ALA A 283 -23.41 5.62 30.07
C ALA A 283 -22.61 6.73 30.78
N ASN A 284 -21.80 6.35 31.79
CA ASN A 284 -20.94 7.26 32.57
C ASN A 284 -20.25 8.33 31.69
N ALA A 285 -19.84 9.44 32.31
CA ALA A 285 -19.10 10.50 31.64
C ALA A 285 -17.74 9.98 31.13
N LEU A 286 -17.73 9.44 29.92
CA LEU A 286 -16.54 8.97 29.23
C LEU A 286 -15.91 10.11 28.44
N THR A 287 -14.58 10.14 28.40
CA THR A 287 -13.82 10.99 27.50
C THR A 287 -12.94 10.14 26.58
N ILE A 288 -12.70 10.65 25.36
CA ILE A 288 -11.69 10.11 24.45
C ILE A 288 -10.67 11.19 24.15
N SER A 289 -9.41 10.89 24.45
CA SER A 289 -8.26 11.72 24.11
C SER A 289 -7.44 11.07 23.00
N ALA A 290 -7.32 11.73 21.85
CA ALA A 290 -6.54 11.27 20.71
C ALA A 290 -5.80 12.45 20.07
N GLY A 291 -4.47 12.34 19.96
CA GLY A 291 -3.63 13.47 19.56
C GLY A 291 -3.75 14.62 20.57
N GLU A 292 -4.05 15.83 20.08
CA GLU A 292 -4.25 17.03 20.91
C GLU A 292 -5.73 17.26 21.27
N THR A 293 -6.63 16.36 20.87
CA THR A 293 -8.08 16.51 21.03
C THR A 293 -8.61 15.60 22.12
N THR A 294 -9.36 16.17 23.06
CA THR A 294 -10.17 15.44 24.05
C THR A 294 -11.65 15.74 23.82
N MET A 295 -12.48 14.71 23.78
CA MET A 295 -13.93 14.82 23.58
C MET A 295 -14.71 14.06 24.64
N ASN A 296 -15.82 14.64 25.10
CA ASN A 296 -16.82 13.89 25.85
C ASN A 296 -17.56 12.94 24.90
N VAL A 297 -17.73 11.69 25.30
CA VAL A 297 -18.46 10.69 24.52
C VAL A 297 -19.95 10.89 24.70
N THR A 298 -20.68 10.93 23.58
CA THR A 298 -22.14 11.05 23.55
C THR A 298 -22.80 9.78 23.04
N ASP A 299 -24.14 9.75 23.09
CA ASP A 299 -24.93 8.67 22.50
C ASP A 299 -24.98 8.77 20.96
N ASP A 300 -24.75 9.97 20.42
CA ASP A 300 -24.59 10.21 18.99
C ASP A 300 -23.18 9.84 18.51
N GLU A 301 -23.11 9.43 17.24
CA GLU A 301 -21.84 9.07 16.59
C GLU A 301 -20.94 10.31 16.40
N GLN A 302 -19.73 10.22 16.95
CA GLN A 302 -18.68 11.23 16.86
C GLN A 302 -17.49 10.68 16.06
N THR A 303 -16.61 11.57 15.56
CA THR A 303 -15.40 11.19 14.82
C THR A 303 -14.19 11.93 15.39
N ASN A 304 -13.08 11.22 15.58
CA ASN A 304 -11.76 11.82 15.83
C ASN A 304 -10.77 11.35 14.77
N SER A 305 -9.81 12.21 14.43
CA SER A 305 -8.73 11.92 13.48
C SER A 305 -7.42 12.54 13.94
N VAL A 306 -6.34 11.78 13.84
CA VAL A 306 -4.96 12.20 14.08
C VAL A 306 -4.16 11.96 12.80
N SER A 307 -3.40 12.96 12.37
CA SER A 307 -2.57 12.91 11.15
C SER A 307 -1.17 13.45 11.42
N GLY A 308 -0.26 13.31 10.44
CA GLY A 308 1.10 13.85 10.55
C GLY A 308 2.00 13.08 11.52
N LEU A 309 1.65 11.83 11.81
CA LEU A 309 2.47 10.96 12.64
C LEU A 309 3.63 10.37 11.81
N GLU A 310 4.71 9.98 12.47
CA GLU A 310 5.77 9.13 11.92
C GLU A 310 6.29 8.22 13.04
N LYS A 311 5.40 7.38 13.58
CA LYS A 311 5.69 6.55 14.76
C LYS A 311 5.36 5.08 14.50
N HIS A 312 6.18 4.16 15.03
CA HIS A 312 5.87 2.72 15.04
C HIS A 312 4.69 2.38 15.97
N SER A 313 4.41 3.25 16.93
CA SER A 313 3.32 3.10 17.88
C SER A 313 2.71 4.46 18.23
N THR A 314 1.39 4.48 18.42
CA THR A 314 0.61 5.63 18.85
C THR A 314 -0.57 5.16 19.67
N ALA A 315 -1.25 6.05 20.38
CA ALA A 315 -2.36 5.67 21.23
C ALA A 315 -3.47 6.73 21.25
N PHE A 316 -4.63 6.30 21.70
CA PHE A 316 -5.70 7.14 22.23
C PHE A 316 -6.11 6.60 23.60
N VAL A 317 -6.69 7.46 24.43
CA VAL A 317 -7.07 7.13 25.81
C VAL A 317 -8.57 7.25 25.94
N VAL A 318 -9.20 6.26 26.58
CA VAL A 318 -10.60 6.27 26.99
C VAL A 318 -10.63 6.36 28.52
N GLU A 319 -11.28 7.37 29.09
CA GLU A 319 -11.36 7.59 30.54
C GLU A 319 -12.81 7.70 31.00
N GLY A 320 -13.12 7.31 32.24
CA GLY A 320 -14.41 7.54 32.92
C GLY A 320 -14.84 6.47 33.90
#